data_AF-A0A2J8AHH5-F1
#
_entry.id   AF-A0A2J8AHH5-F1
#
_cell.length_a   1.000
_cell.length_b   1.000
_cell.length_c   1.000
_cell.angle_alpha   90.00
_cell.angle_beta   90.00
_cell.angle_gamma   90.00
#
_symmetry.space_group_name_H-M   'P 1'
#
loop_
_entity.id
_entity.type
_entity.pdbx_description
1 polymer ?
#
loop_
_entity_poly.entity_id
_entity_poly.type
_entity_poly.pdbx_seq_one_letter_code
_entity_poly.pdbx_strand_id
1 'polypeptide(L)'
;MAPSATPSTQRTLAANGVARCWQSLDNAKITNTMKEEARKHGIPASLRAEAYYVLSGGSALQTGHPPRAYSALAASTADISDTDVYAVEADITSARVFFTTSAKGAEALSRIIFAFVNRNPRGYFRALPQIAGLLLTVFGREREEQAFWTLVALLEKRFLPHCGGQVQWAARVEVATLQQLLEQRQPALAALLAKLGPDALEQLCCSWFSAAFTKTLPSEVVLRVWDCCVVEGPKVALRVAMALIKLSASSIQSCTNIDVLSRVMEARFARYNDAEALLAVAFKGVGSLSGACVEAARLRVLAEMPDCRRSTSGPPAPAGPSSGGGASSGSTGSITGRFTRNSPLWPSLKSTGALLSLA
;
A
#
# COMPACT_ATOMS: atom_id res chain seq x y z
N MET A 1 44.79 -41.12 -12.36
CA MET A 1 44.62 -39.75 -11.82
C MET A 1 44.14 -38.86 -12.95
N ALA A 2 42.87 -38.47 -12.94
CA ALA A 2 42.31 -37.44 -13.81
C ALA A 2 41.34 -36.62 -12.95
N PRO A 3 41.48 -35.28 -12.88
CA PRO A 3 40.69 -34.50 -11.97
C PRO A 3 39.27 -34.30 -12.51
N SER A 4 38.33 -34.44 -11.60
CA SER A 4 36.89 -34.20 -11.70
C SER A 4 36.57 -32.80 -12.25
N ALA A 5 35.75 -32.74 -13.30
CA ALA A 5 35.09 -31.51 -13.71
C ALA A 5 34.01 -31.14 -12.68
N THR A 6 34.17 -29.98 -12.05
CA THR A 6 33.17 -29.34 -11.19
C THR A 6 32.06 -28.71 -12.05
N PRO A 7 30.78 -28.76 -11.64
CA PRO A 7 29.70 -28.10 -12.36
C PRO A 7 29.64 -26.63 -11.93
N SER A 8 30.39 -25.77 -12.62
CA SER A 8 30.26 -24.32 -12.45
C SER A 8 29.01 -23.79 -13.17
N THR A 9 27.98 -23.52 -12.38
CA THR A 9 27.08 -22.36 -12.50
C THR A 9 26.81 -21.86 -13.92
N GLN A 10 25.94 -22.55 -14.66
CA GLN A 10 25.28 -21.97 -15.83
C GLN A 10 24.31 -20.86 -15.35
N ARG A 11 24.79 -19.61 -15.36
CA ARG A 11 23.95 -18.41 -15.30
C ARG A 11 23.13 -18.35 -16.59
N THR A 12 21.87 -18.76 -16.52
CA THR A 12 20.92 -18.72 -17.64
C THR A 12 20.46 -17.27 -17.91
N LEU A 13 21.37 -16.41 -18.36
CA LEU A 13 21.02 -15.12 -18.94
C LEU A 13 20.47 -15.37 -20.35
N ALA A 14 19.24 -14.93 -20.63
CA ALA A 14 18.68 -14.93 -21.98
C ALA A 14 19.02 -13.64 -22.73
N ALA A 15 18.66 -13.60 -24.01
CA ALA A 15 19.18 -12.74 -25.07
C ALA A 15 19.23 -11.21 -24.83
N ASN A 16 18.77 -10.67 -23.69
CA ASN A 16 18.80 -9.24 -23.36
C ASN A 16 19.24 -8.98 -21.89
N GLY A 17 19.91 -9.92 -21.23
CA GLY A 17 20.28 -9.78 -19.81
C GLY A 17 19.13 -9.95 -18.81
N VAL A 18 17.93 -10.25 -19.31
CA VAL A 18 16.73 -10.57 -18.52
C VAL A 18 16.68 -12.08 -18.27
N ALA A 19 16.41 -12.50 -17.03
CA ALA A 19 16.23 -13.91 -16.70
C ALA A 19 15.02 -14.49 -17.45
N ARG A 20 15.14 -15.73 -17.97
CA ARG A 20 14.09 -16.40 -18.78
C ARG A 20 12.72 -16.44 -18.10
N CYS A 21 12.69 -16.51 -16.77
CA CYS A 21 11.44 -16.56 -16.01
C CYS A 21 10.58 -15.30 -16.12
N TRP A 22 11.12 -14.19 -16.63
CA TRP A 22 10.38 -12.94 -16.84
C TRP A 22 9.94 -12.72 -18.30
N GLN A 23 10.29 -13.61 -19.23
CA GLN A 23 10.04 -13.42 -20.67
C GLN A 23 8.61 -13.71 -21.11
N SER A 24 7.81 -14.38 -20.28
CA SER A 24 6.41 -14.70 -20.57
C SER A 24 5.59 -14.57 -19.28
N LEU A 25 4.83 -13.49 -19.17
CA LEU A 25 3.92 -13.25 -18.04
C LEU A 25 2.47 -13.67 -18.35
N ASP A 26 2.15 -13.99 -19.60
CA ASP A 26 0.82 -14.44 -20.02
C ASP A 26 0.40 -15.72 -19.30
N ASN A 27 -0.72 -15.65 -18.57
CA ASN A 27 -1.23 -16.71 -17.70
C ASN A 27 -0.19 -17.27 -16.70
N ALA A 28 0.84 -16.49 -16.36
CA ALA A 28 1.98 -16.98 -15.62
C ALA A 28 1.60 -17.41 -14.20
N LYS A 29 1.71 -18.72 -13.95
CA LYS A 29 1.80 -19.25 -12.58
C LYS A 29 3.14 -18.84 -12.00
N ILE A 30 3.13 -18.26 -10.81
CA ILE A 30 4.34 -17.89 -10.10
C ILE A 30 5.21 -19.15 -9.86
N THR A 31 6.43 -19.15 -10.39
CA THR A 31 7.39 -20.26 -10.24
C THR A 31 8.38 -20.01 -9.09
N ASN A 32 9.07 -21.05 -8.63
CA ASN A 32 10.13 -20.89 -7.62
C ASN A 32 11.32 -20.09 -8.15
N THR A 33 11.64 -20.23 -9.44
CA THR A 33 12.69 -19.43 -10.10
C THR A 33 12.37 -17.93 -10.06
N MET A 34 11.12 -17.54 -10.32
CA MET A 34 10.71 -16.12 -10.20
C MET A 34 10.88 -15.60 -8.77
N LYS A 35 10.55 -16.41 -7.76
CA LYS A 35 10.75 -16.04 -6.34
C LYS A 35 12.23 -15.82 -6.03
N GLU A 36 13.09 -16.73 -6.48
CA GLU A 36 14.52 -16.62 -6.25
C GLU A 36 15.14 -15.40 -6.94
N GLU A 37 14.75 -15.15 -8.18
CA GLU A 37 15.19 -13.97 -8.95
C GLU A 37 14.69 -12.67 -8.31
N ALA A 38 13.42 -12.59 -7.91
CA ALA A 38 12.87 -11.42 -7.22
C ALA A 38 13.62 -11.11 -5.91
N ARG A 39 13.98 -12.14 -5.13
CA ARG A 39 14.78 -11.96 -3.91
C ARG A 39 16.19 -11.46 -4.20
N LYS A 40 16.90 -12.09 -5.14
CA LYS A 40 18.32 -11.82 -5.43
C LYS A 40 18.51 -10.53 -6.21
N HIS A 41 17.79 -10.38 -7.31
CA HIS A 41 18.02 -9.33 -8.30
C HIS A 41 16.85 -8.34 -8.42
N GLY A 42 15.65 -8.72 -7.94
CA GLY A 42 14.44 -7.94 -8.16
C GLY A 42 13.86 -8.18 -9.55
N ILE A 43 12.71 -7.57 -9.82
CA ILE A 43 12.11 -7.60 -11.16
C ILE A 43 12.79 -6.52 -12.00
N PRO A 44 13.24 -6.81 -13.23
CA PRO A 44 13.81 -5.81 -14.11
C PRO A 44 12.88 -4.60 -14.29
N ALA A 45 13.43 -3.38 -14.25
CA ALA A 45 12.63 -2.16 -14.26
C ALA A 45 11.70 -2.04 -15.48
N SER A 46 12.16 -2.47 -16.66
CA SER A 46 11.37 -2.49 -17.90
C SER A 46 10.16 -3.42 -17.84
N LEU A 47 10.23 -4.49 -17.05
CA LEU A 47 9.18 -5.50 -16.94
C LEU A 47 8.31 -5.30 -15.69
N ARG A 48 8.71 -4.43 -14.77
CA ARG A 48 8.06 -4.30 -13.46
C ARG A 48 6.59 -3.90 -13.58
N ALA A 49 6.24 -2.99 -14.47
CA ALA A 49 4.86 -2.58 -14.68
C ALA A 49 3.96 -3.74 -15.13
N GLU A 50 4.41 -4.51 -16.12
CA GLU A 50 3.67 -5.67 -16.63
C GLU A 50 3.58 -6.78 -15.57
N ALA A 51 4.69 -7.08 -14.90
CA ALA A 51 4.74 -8.07 -13.82
C ALA A 51 3.80 -7.68 -12.67
N TYR A 52 3.80 -6.42 -12.24
CA TYR A 52 2.89 -5.95 -11.19
C TYR A 52 1.44 -6.05 -11.63
N TYR A 53 1.11 -5.61 -12.84
CA TYR A 53 -0.25 -5.64 -13.37
C TYR A 53 -0.83 -7.05 -13.44
N VAL A 54 -0.06 -8.01 -13.95
CA VAL A 54 -0.49 -9.40 -14.09
C VAL A 54 -0.46 -10.13 -12.75
N LEU A 55 0.70 -10.14 -12.08
CA LEU A 55 0.91 -10.99 -10.91
C LEU A 55 0.19 -10.48 -9.66
N SER A 56 -0.07 -9.17 -9.51
CA SER A 56 -0.94 -8.68 -8.43
C SER A 56 -2.40 -9.12 -8.60
N GLY A 57 -2.79 -9.47 -9.84
CA GLY A 57 -4.19 -9.69 -10.23
C GLY A 57 -4.91 -8.42 -10.65
N GLY A 58 -4.19 -7.32 -10.91
CA GLY A 58 -4.73 -6.06 -11.43
C GLY A 58 -5.38 -6.23 -12.80
N SER A 59 -4.76 -7.01 -13.70
CA SER A 59 -5.35 -7.33 -15.01
C SER A 59 -6.70 -8.04 -14.89
N ALA A 60 -6.77 -9.11 -14.10
CA ALA A 60 -8.02 -9.82 -13.85
C ALA A 60 -9.08 -8.93 -13.19
N LEU A 61 -8.67 -8.01 -12.31
CA LEU A 61 -9.58 -7.06 -11.68
C LEU A 61 -10.13 -6.06 -12.70
N GLN A 62 -9.30 -5.53 -13.59
CA GLN A 62 -9.72 -4.63 -14.66
C GLN A 62 -10.71 -5.31 -15.61
N THR A 63 -10.41 -6.52 -16.08
CA THR A 63 -11.29 -7.29 -16.98
C THR A 63 -12.64 -7.62 -16.34
N GLY A 64 -12.69 -7.76 -15.02
CA GLY A 64 -13.94 -7.96 -14.28
C GLY A 64 -14.85 -6.74 -14.18
N HIS A 65 -14.39 -5.56 -14.62
CA HIS A 65 -15.18 -4.32 -14.63
C HIS A 65 -15.58 -3.91 -16.05
N PRO A 66 -16.68 -3.15 -16.21
CA PRO A 66 -17.09 -2.66 -17.52
C PRO A 66 -16.00 -1.76 -18.14
N PRO A 67 -15.91 -1.72 -19.48
CA PRO A 67 -15.02 -0.79 -20.16
C PRO A 67 -15.20 0.64 -19.66
N ARG A 68 -14.09 1.40 -19.56
CA ARG A 68 -14.07 2.78 -19.04
C ARG A 68 -14.50 2.93 -17.57
N ALA A 69 -14.57 1.85 -16.79
CA ALA A 69 -14.84 1.93 -15.35
C ALA A 69 -13.88 2.90 -14.63
N TYR A 70 -12.58 2.84 -14.96
CA TYR A 70 -11.60 3.78 -14.41
C TYR A 70 -11.94 5.24 -14.77
N SER A 71 -12.19 5.52 -16.05
CA SER A 71 -12.53 6.87 -16.51
C SER A 71 -13.80 7.40 -15.86
N ALA A 72 -14.81 6.55 -15.67
CA ALA A 72 -16.05 6.90 -14.97
C ALA A 72 -15.79 7.21 -13.48
N LEU A 73 -14.97 6.40 -12.81
CA LEU A 73 -14.58 6.62 -11.42
C LEU A 73 -13.75 7.90 -11.26
N ALA A 74 -12.83 8.18 -12.19
CA ALA A 74 -11.98 9.38 -12.15
C ALA A 74 -12.77 10.66 -12.45
N ALA A 75 -13.82 10.59 -13.28
CA ALA A 75 -14.70 11.71 -13.59
C ALA A 75 -15.81 11.92 -12.56
N SER A 76 -16.09 10.92 -11.73
CA SER A 76 -17.11 10.99 -10.69
C SER A 76 -16.74 12.01 -9.61
N THR A 77 -17.77 12.70 -9.13
CA THR A 77 -17.66 13.76 -8.12
C THR A 77 -18.52 13.46 -6.89
N ALA A 78 -18.85 12.19 -6.68
CA ALA A 78 -19.78 11.77 -5.64
C ALA A 78 -19.06 11.67 -4.27
N ASP A 79 -19.78 12.02 -3.20
CA ASP A 79 -19.55 11.60 -1.81
C ASP A 79 -18.19 11.88 -1.14
N ILE A 80 -17.44 12.91 -1.56
CA ILE A 80 -16.25 13.39 -0.82
C ILE A 80 -16.55 14.78 -0.26
N SER A 81 -16.44 14.95 1.07
CA SER A 81 -16.63 16.26 1.69
C SER A 81 -15.53 17.24 1.28
N ASP A 82 -15.83 18.55 1.21
CA ASP A 82 -14.83 19.56 0.81
C ASP A 82 -13.60 19.57 1.73
N THR A 83 -13.77 19.25 3.01
CA THR A 83 -12.68 19.11 3.98
C THR A 83 -11.75 17.94 3.62
N ASP A 84 -12.32 16.81 3.22
CA ASP A 84 -11.56 15.63 2.80
C ASP A 84 -10.81 15.91 1.49
N VAL A 85 -11.42 16.65 0.56
CA VAL A 85 -10.76 17.07 -0.69
C VAL A 85 -9.50 17.87 -0.40
N TYR A 86 -9.54 18.85 0.51
CA TYR A 86 -8.36 19.65 0.83
C TYR A 86 -7.23 18.82 1.48
N ALA A 87 -7.58 17.91 2.38
CA ALA A 87 -6.61 16.99 2.99
C ALA A 87 -5.97 16.07 1.93
N VAL A 88 -6.79 15.54 1.02
CA VAL A 88 -6.34 14.73 -0.12
C VAL A 88 -5.38 15.52 -1.01
N GLU A 89 -5.68 16.77 -1.30
CA GLU A 89 -4.84 17.64 -2.13
C GLU A 89 -3.49 17.96 -1.49
N ALA A 90 -3.47 18.19 -0.18
CA ALA A 90 -2.23 18.39 0.57
C ALA A 90 -1.35 17.12 0.51
N ASP A 91 -1.95 15.94 0.69
CA ASP A 91 -1.24 14.66 0.62
C ASP A 91 -0.72 14.37 -0.80
N ILE A 92 -1.52 14.65 -1.84
CA ILE A 92 -1.11 14.56 -3.25
C ILE A 92 0.07 15.50 -3.49
N THR A 93 -0.01 16.75 -3.04
CA THR A 93 1.06 17.74 -3.20
C THR A 93 2.35 17.27 -2.57
N SER A 94 2.28 16.72 -1.35
CA SER A 94 3.42 16.11 -0.69
C SER A 94 4.00 14.94 -1.49
N ALA A 95 3.15 14.01 -1.95
CA ALA A 95 3.59 12.85 -2.73
C ALA A 95 4.19 13.21 -4.10
N ARG A 96 3.69 14.28 -4.75
CA ARG A 96 4.17 14.73 -6.06
C ARG A 96 5.66 15.05 -6.04
N VAL A 97 6.14 15.71 -4.98
CA VAL A 97 7.56 16.07 -4.83
C VAL A 97 8.48 14.85 -4.92
N PHE A 98 8.00 13.69 -4.47
CA PHE A 98 8.80 12.46 -4.43
C PHE A 98 8.69 11.61 -5.70
N PHE A 99 7.56 11.66 -6.41
CA PHE A 99 7.26 10.69 -7.47
C PHE A 99 6.90 11.30 -8.83
N THR A 100 6.59 12.60 -8.90
CA THR A 100 6.13 13.22 -10.15
C THR A 100 6.78 14.59 -10.35
N THR A 101 7.57 14.72 -11.40
CA THR A 101 8.29 15.97 -11.72
C THR A 101 7.54 16.88 -12.69
N SER A 102 6.42 16.43 -13.26
CA SER A 102 5.65 17.18 -14.27
C SER A 102 4.20 17.42 -13.83
N ALA A 103 3.61 18.53 -14.28
CA ALA A 103 2.20 18.86 -14.06
C ALA A 103 1.27 17.72 -14.54
N LYS A 104 1.56 17.14 -15.70
CA LYS A 104 0.78 16.00 -16.23
C LYS A 104 0.88 14.74 -15.36
N GLY A 105 2.03 14.50 -14.71
CA GLY A 105 2.19 13.39 -13.76
C GLY A 105 1.37 13.60 -12.49
N ALA A 106 1.27 14.84 -12.04
CA ALA A 106 0.43 15.20 -10.91
C ALA A 106 -1.06 15.03 -11.17
N GLU A 107 -1.54 15.46 -12.35
CA GLU A 107 -2.93 15.27 -12.75
C GLU A 107 -3.29 13.78 -12.82
N ALA A 108 -2.37 12.95 -13.33
CA ALA A 108 -2.52 11.50 -13.35
C ALA A 108 -2.64 10.92 -11.93
N LEU A 109 -1.78 11.37 -11.01
CA LEU A 109 -1.88 10.98 -9.61
C LEU A 109 -3.23 11.39 -9.00
N SER A 110 -3.68 12.63 -9.20
CA SER A 110 -4.99 13.09 -8.73
C SER A 110 -6.12 12.21 -9.25
N ARG A 111 -6.14 11.90 -10.55
CA ARG A 111 -7.18 11.02 -11.14
C ARG A 111 -7.18 9.62 -10.53
N ILE A 112 -6.01 9.02 -10.32
CA ILE A 112 -5.90 7.71 -9.63
C ILE A 112 -6.48 7.78 -8.23
N ILE A 113 -6.16 8.83 -7.46
CA ILE A 113 -6.64 8.98 -6.08
C ILE A 113 -8.16 9.19 -6.05
N PHE A 114 -8.70 10.10 -6.85
CA PHE A 114 -10.15 10.31 -6.91
C PHE A 114 -10.89 9.06 -7.38
N ALA A 115 -10.37 8.34 -8.38
CA ALA A 115 -10.95 7.07 -8.81
C ALA A 115 -10.96 6.03 -7.67
N PHE A 116 -9.91 6.00 -6.84
CA PHE A 116 -9.84 5.09 -5.69
C PHE A 116 -10.86 5.46 -4.62
N VAL A 117 -10.97 6.74 -4.26
CA VAL A 117 -11.94 7.20 -3.26
C VAL A 117 -13.38 6.97 -3.73
N ASN A 118 -13.69 7.25 -5.00
CA ASN A 118 -15.01 6.96 -5.57
C ASN A 118 -15.34 5.45 -5.57
N ARG A 119 -14.32 4.58 -5.74
CA ARG A 119 -14.50 3.12 -5.63
C ARG A 119 -14.69 2.67 -4.19
N ASN A 120 -13.95 3.25 -3.25
CA ASN A 120 -13.92 2.86 -1.86
C ASN A 120 -13.84 4.13 -0.96
N PRO A 121 -14.98 4.79 -0.69
CA PRO A 121 -15.00 6.06 0.04
C PRO A 121 -14.39 5.95 1.45
N ARG A 122 -14.58 4.81 2.11
CA ARG A 122 -14.04 4.52 3.45
C ARG A 122 -12.58 4.05 3.43
N GLY A 123 -11.99 3.94 2.24
CA GLY A 123 -10.65 3.42 2.02
C GLY A 123 -9.59 4.49 1.85
N TYR A 124 -9.92 5.79 1.87
CA TYR A 124 -8.89 6.83 1.78
C TYR A 124 -8.01 6.86 3.03
N PHE A 125 -6.70 7.04 2.83
CA PHE A 125 -5.74 7.23 3.91
C PHE A 125 -4.55 8.07 3.43
N ARG A 126 -3.91 8.76 4.38
CA ARG A 126 -2.81 9.74 4.15
C ARG A 126 -1.59 9.21 3.40
N ALA A 127 -1.43 7.88 3.29
CA ALA A 127 -0.30 7.27 2.59
C ALA A 127 -0.64 6.79 1.16
N LEU A 128 -1.91 6.86 0.76
CA LEU A 128 -2.37 6.39 -0.54
C LEU A 128 -1.69 7.15 -1.70
N PRO A 129 -1.57 8.51 -1.68
CA PRO A 129 -0.89 9.23 -2.75
C PRO A 129 0.58 8.85 -2.95
N GLN A 130 1.29 8.47 -1.89
CA GLN A 130 2.69 8.04 -1.99
C GLN A 130 2.80 6.66 -2.65
N ILE A 131 1.92 5.72 -2.30
CA ILE A 131 1.87 4.38 -2.93
C ILE A 131 1.49 4.53 -4.41
N ALA A 132 0.44 5.30 -4.71
CA ALA A 132 0.00 5.56 -6.07
C ALA A 132 1.06 6.29 -6.89
N GLY A 133 1.75 7.27 -6.30
CA GLY A 133 2.86 7.99 -6.93
C GLY A 133 3.99 7.06 -7.33
N LEU A 134 4.44 6.19 -6.42
CA LEU A 134 5.47 5.21 -6.72
C LEU A 134 5.03 4.24 -7.82
N LEU A 135 3.79 3.75 -7.80
CA LEU A 135 3.26 2.93 -8.90
C LEU A 135 3.25 3.70 -10.22
N LEU A 136 2.85 4.97 -10.23
CA LEU A 136 2.85 5.78 -11.44
C LEU A 136 4.26 5.95 -12.03
N THR A 137 5.31 6.00 -11.21
CA THR A 137 6.70 5.98 -11.70
C THR A 137 7.08 4.66 -12.37
N VAL A 138 6.54 3.54 -11.89
CA VAL A 138 6.78 2.20 -12.47
C VAL A 138 6.05 2.03 -13.79
N PHE A 139 4.78 2.44 -13.84
CA PHE A 139 3.92 2.23 -15.00
C PHE A 139 4.16 3.27 -16.10
N GLY A 140 4.51 4.49 -15.71
CA GLY A 140 4.46 5.65 -16.58
C GLY A 140 3.02 6.14 -16.79
N ARG A 141 2.89 7.39 -17.25
CA ARG A 141 1.59 8.06 -17.43
C ARG A 141 0.71 7.40 -18.48
N GLU A 142 1.33 6.77 -19.48
CA GLU A 142 0.61 6.12 -20.59
C GLU A 142 -0.17 4.88 -20.13
N ARG A 143 0.18 4.33 -18.97
CA ARG A 143 -0.46 3.15 -18.37
C ARG A 143 -1.14 3.49 -17.03
N GLU A 144 -1.65 4.71 -16.90
CA GLU A 144 -2.32 5.24 -15.69
C GLU A 144 -3.45 4.32 -15.19
N GLU A 145 -4.32 3.85 -16.09
CA GLU A 145 -5.41 2.95 -15.73
C GLU A 145 -4.90 1.59 -15.19
N GLN A 146 -3.84 1.05 -15.79
CA GLN A 146 -3.22 -0.19 -15.29
C GLN A 146 -2.58 0.02 -13.92
N ALA A 147 -1.98 1.19 -13.68
CA ALA A 147 -1.44 1.57 -12.38
C ALA A 147 -2.55 1.63 -11.31
N PHE A 148 -3.72 2.19 -11.65
CA PHE A 148 -4.90 2.20 -10.77
C PHE A 148 -5.36 0.79 -10.40
N TRP A 149 -5.57 -0.10 -11.38
CA TRP A 149 -6.03 -1.46 -11.08
C TRP A 149 -5.00 -2.28 -10.31
N THR A 150 -3.72 -2.04 -10.58
CA THR A 150 -2.61 -2.62 -9.81
C THR A 150 -2.60 -2.13 -8.37
N LEU A 151 -2.82 -0.83 -8.13
CA LEU A 151 -2.93 -0.26 -6.79
C LEU A 151 -4.03 -0.95 -5.97
N VAL A 152 -5.22 -1.07 -6.56
CA VAL A 152 -6.36 -1.74 -5.92
C VAL A 152 -6.02 -3.20 -5.60
N ALA A 153 -5.48 -3.94 -6.57
CA ALA A 153 -5.11 -5.34 -6.38
C ALA A 153 -4.01 -5.53 -5.33
N LEU A 154 -3.01 -4.65 -5.29
CA LEU A 154 -1.93 -4.70 -4.30
C LEU A 154 -2.46 -4.46 -2.89
N LEU A 155 -3.26 -3.41 -2.69
CA LEU A 155 -3.82 -3.09 -1.38
C LEU A 155 -4.75 -4.21 -0.89
N GLU A 156 -5.68 -4.66 -1.72
CA GLU A 156 -6.71 -5.64 -1.32
C GLU A 156 -6.19 -7.08 -1.22
N LYS A 157 -5.20 -7.48 -2.05
CA LYS A 157 -4.77 -8.89 -2.15
C LYS A 157 -3.35 -9.16 -1.67
N ARG A 158 -2.45 -8.16 -1.72
CA ARG A 158 -1.00 -8.39 -1.53
C ARG A 158 -0.41 -7.72 -0.30
N PHE A 159 -0.93 -6.58 0.13
CA PHE A 159 -0.44 -5.90 1.33
C PHE A 159 -1.37 -6.15 2.51
N LEU A 160 -2.68 -6.08 2.30
CA LEU A 160 -3.67 -6.00 3.38
C LEU A 160 -4.89 -6.90 3.10
N PRO A 161 -4.72 -8.23 3.05
CA PRO A 161 -5.81 -9.15 2.78
C PRO A 161 -6.84 -9.17 3.91
N HIS A 162 -8.05 -9.68 3.62
CA HIS A 162 -9.14 -9.95 4.58
C HIS A 162 -9.83 -8.73 5.22
N CYS A 163 -9.44 -7.51 4.86
CA CYS A 163 -9.94 -6.29 5.51
C CYS A 163 -10.87 -5.43 4.64
N GLY A 164 -11.34 -5.97 3.51
CA GLY A 164 -12.37 -5.34 2.67
C GLY A 164 -12.03 -3.93 2.20
N GLY A 165 -10.74 -3.64 1.97
CA GLY A 165 -10.26 -2.31 1.55
C GLY A 165 -10.14 -1.28 2.68
N GLN A 166 -10.32 -1.66 3.96
CA GLN A 166 -10.04 -0.80 5.10
C GLN A 166 -8.58 -0.90 5.53
N VAL A 167 -7.74 -0.08 4.90
CA VAL A 167 -6.27 -0.14 5.05
C VAL A 167 -5.80 0.07 6.49
N GLN A 168 -6.41 1.00 7.23
CA GLN A 168 -5.99 1.31 8.60
C GLN A 168 -6.27 0.13 9.55
N TRP A 169 -7.46 -0.44 9.48
CA TRP A 169 -7.80 -1.65 10.21
C TRP A 169 -6.86 -2.80 9.86
N ALA A 170 -6.63 -3.02 8.57
CA ALA A 170 -5.75 -4.08 8.10
C ALA A 170 -4.31 -3.92 8.60
N ALA A 171 -3.79 -2.70 8.63
CA ALA A 171 -2.47 -2.43 9.17
C ALA A 171 -2.38 -2.83 10.65
N ARG A 172 -3.41 -2.56 11.46
CA ARG A 172 -3.47 -2.99 12.87
C ARG A 172 -3.50 -4.52 13.00
N VAL A 173 -4.24 -5.21 12.14
CA VAL A 173 -4.23 -6.69 12.08
C VAL A 173 -2.84 -7.22 11.75
N GLU A 174 -2.12 -6.63 10.80
CA GLU A 174 -0.75 -7.02 10.48
C GLU A 174 0.23 -6.72 11.61
N VAL A 175 0.07 -5.60 12.33
CA VAL A 175 0.87 -5.28 13.53
C VAL A 175 0.64 -6.32 14.63
N ALA A 176 -0.61 -6.65 14.95
CA ALA A 176 -0.92 -7.66 15.95
C ALA A 176 -0.44 -9.06 15.53
N THR A 177 -0.53 -9.38 14.23
CA THR A 177 0.06 -10.60 13.66
C THR A 177 1.58 -10.60 13.80
N LEU A 178 2.24 -9.46 13.51
CA LEU A 178 3.67 -9.27 13.69
C LEU A 178 4.07 -9.46 15.14
N GLN A 179 3.28 -8.97 16.10
CA GLN A 179 3.53 -9.16 17.54
C GLN A 179 3.56 -10.64 17.92
N GLN A 180 2.51 -11.40 17.57
CA GLN A 180 2.48 -12.84 17.83
C GLN A 180 3.68 -13.57 17.21
N LEU A 181 4.06 -13.21 15.98
CA LEU A 181 5.21 -13.82 15.30
C LEU A 181 6.54 -13.42 15.93
N LEU A 182 6.68 -12.17 16.39
CA LEU A 182 7.89 -11.67 17.03
C LEU A 182 8.10 -12.35 18.39
N GLU A 183 7.06 -12.50 19.18
CA GLU A 183 7.10 -13.22 20.47
C GLU A 183 7.53 -14.69 20.29
N GLN A 184 7.05 -15.35 19.24
CA GLN A 184 7.41 -16.74 18.94
C GLN A 184 8.84 -16.90 18.41
N ARG A 185 9.32 -15.96 17.60
CA ARG A 185 10.57 -16.12 16.83
C ARG A 185 11.75 -15.36 17.42
N GLN A 186 11.49 -14.24 18.10
CA GLN A 186 12.49 -13.34 18.67
C GLN A 186 12.00 -12.79 20.03
N PRO A 187 11.72 -13.67 21.02
CA PRO A 187 11.11 -13.26 22.29
C PRO A 187 11.92 -12.20 23.04
N ALA A 188 13.26 -12.23 22.93
CA ALA A 188 14.11 -11.22 23.54
C ALA A 188 13.85 -9.80 22.98
N LEU A 189 13.63 -9.66 21.66
CA LEU A 189 13.31 -8.38 21.05
C LEU A 189 11.88 -7.94 21.34
N ALA A 190 10.94 -8.88 21.36
CA ALA A 190 9.57 -8.60 21.78
C ALA A 190 9.54 -8.04 23.22
N ALA A 191 10.28 -8.65 24.14
CA ALA A 191 10.40 -8.19 25.52
C ALA A 191 11.05 -6.80 25.64
N LEU A 192 12.04 -6.48 24.80
CA LEU A 192 12.64 -5.14 24.79
C LEU A 192 11.65 -4.08 24.28
N LEU A 193 10.90 -4.36 23.22
CA LEU A 193 9.88 -3.44 22.71
C LEU A 193 8.75 -3.22 23.73
N ALA A 194 8.31 -4.28 24.42
CA ALA A 194 7.28 -4.18 25.47
C ALA A 194 7.70 -3.26 26.62
N LYS A 195 9.00 -3.13 26.92
CA LYS A 195 9.52 -2.18 27.93
C LYS A 195 9.40 -0.73 27.50
N LEU A 196 9.29 -0.44 26.20
CA LEU A 196 9.13 0.92 25.67
C LEU A 196 7.67 1.40 25.70
N GLY A 197 6.72 0.50 25.99
CA GLY A 197 5.30 0.78 26.14
C GLY A 197 4.41 -0.37 25.62
N PRO A 198 3.16 -0.48 26.09
CA PRO A 198 2.24 -1.54 25.68
C PRO A 198 1.93 -1.49 24.17
N ASP A 199 1.84 -0.30 23.59
CA ASP A 199 1.50 -0.09 22.17
C ASP A 199 2.72 0.24 21.30
N ALA A 200 3.94 -0.03 21.81
CA ALA A 200 5.18 0.40 21.14
C ALA A 200 5.29 -0.14 19.71
N LEU A 201 4.93 -1.41 19.49
CA LEU A 201 4.97 -2.02 18.16
C LEU A 201 3.92 -1.40 17.22
N GLU A 202 2.72 -1.06 17.72
CA GLU A 202 1.68 -0.42 16.93
C GLU A 202 2.10 0.97 16.47
N GLN A 203 2.63 1.79 17.37
CA GLN A 203 3.14 3.12 17.04
C GLN A 203 4.27 3.07 16.02
N LEU A 204 5.15 2.07 16.12
CA LEU A 204 6.29 1.92 15.21
C LEU A 204 5.89 1.39 13.84
N CYS A 205 5.10 0.32 13.80
CA CYS A 205 4.92 -0.50 12.60
C CYS A 205 3.61 -0.24 11.84
N CYS A 206 2.60 0.39 12.46
CA CYS A 206 1.32 0.65 11.78
C CYS A 206 1.53 1.50 10.51
N SER A 207 2.43 2.48 10.57
CA SER A 207 2.81 3.30 9.41
C SER A 207 3.50 2.49 8.31
N TRP A 208 4.26 1.45 8.66
CA TRP A 208 4.97 0.60 7.69
C TRP A 208 3.99 -0.20 6.84
N PHE A 209 3.01 -0.83 7.46
CA PHE A 209 1.99 -1.62 6.75
C PHE A 209 1.01 -0.72 5.99
N SER A 210 0.48 0.33 6.64
CA SER A 210 -0.49 1.23 6.01
C SER A 210 0.10 2.00 4.83
N ALA A 211 1.40 2.35 4.86
CA ALA A 211 2.08 3.02 3.76
C ALA A 211 2.82 2.05 2.82
N ALA A 212 2.68 0.73 2.98
CA ALA A 212 3.43 -0.29 2.23
C ALA A 212 4.94 0.05 2.15
N PHE A 213 5.51 0.51 3.26
CA PHE A 213 6.90 0.95 3.46
C PHE A 213 7.35 2.20 2.68
N THR A 214 6.49 2.82 1.87
CA THR A 214 6.83 4.00 1.05
C THR A 214 7.25 5.24 1.85
N LYS A 215 6.79 5.35 3.11
CA LYS A 215 7.17 6.42 4.03
C LYS A 215 8.37 6.07 4.91
N THR A 216 8.86 4.83 4.85
CA THR A 216 9.88 4.30 5.76
C THR A 216 11.22 4.11 5.06
N LEU A 217 11.19 3.63 3.81
CA LEU A 217 12.38 3.26 3.04
C LEU A 217 12.45 4.07 1.73
N PRO A 218 13.65 4.31 1.17
CA PRO A 218 13.81 4.88 -0.17
C PRO A 218 13.10 4.05 -1.23
N SER A 219 12.62 4.73 -2.28
CA SER A 219 11.81 4.13 -3.35
C SER A 219 12.44 2.88 -3.97
N GLU A 220 13.75 2.89 -4.21
CA GLU A 220 14.47 1.74 -4.78
C GLU A 220 14.39 0.50 -3.89
N VAL A 221 14.50 0.67 -2.56
CA VAL A 221 14.38 -0.41 -1.59
C VAL A 221 12.92 -0.88 -1.47
N VAL A 222 11.98 0.06 -1.48
CA VAL A 222 10.54 -0.26 -1.48
C VAL A 222 10.16 -1.09 -2.69
N LEU A 223 10.65 -0.74 -3.89
CA LEU A 223 10.40 -1.51 -5.11
C LEU A 223 10.95 -2.95 -4.99
N ARG A 224 12.12 -3.15 -4.38
CA ARG A 224 12.66 -4.49 -4.11
C ARG A 224 11.80 -5.30 -3.13
N VAL A 225 11.23 -4.64 -2.12
CA VAL A 225 10.26 -5.28 -1.21
C VAL A 225 8.98 -5.65 -1.96
N TRP A 226 8.47 -4.73 -2.77
CA TRP A 226 7.24 -4.94 -3.55
C TRP A 226 7.38 -6.03 -4.61
N ASP A 227 8.52 -6.11 -5.30
CA ASP A 227 8.88 -7.21 -6.21
C ASP A 227 8.68 -8.56 -5.51
N CYS A 228 9.16 -8.70 -4.27
CA CYS A 228 8.97 -9.90 -3.47
C CYS A 228 7.51 -10.10 -3.03
N CYS A 229 6.81 -9.06 -2.59
CA CYS A 229 5.40 -9.14 -2.19
C CYS A 229 4.47 -9.59 -3.34
N VAL A 230 4.73 -9.12 -4.56
CA VAL A 230 3.96 -9.49 -5.75
C VAL A 230 4.11 -10.98 -6.05
N VAL A 231 5.32 -11.51 -5.94
CA VAL A 231 5.62 -12.91 -6.29
C VAL A 231 5.34 -13.87 -5.12
N GLU A 232 5.54 -13.47 -3.87
CA GLU A 232 5.40 -14.37 -2.71
C GLU A 232 4.22 -14.10 -1.80
N GLY A 233 3.52 -13.00 -2.04
CA GLY A 233 2.33 -12.61 -1.29
C GLY A 233 2.61 -11.86 0.01
N PRO A 234 1.55 -11.63 0.80
CA PRO A 234 1.54 -10.67 1.91
C PRO A 234 2.47 -11.02 3.08
N LYS A 235 2.85 -12.30 3.23
CA LYS A 235 3.82 -12.76 4.23
C LYS A 235 5.20 -12.09 4.14
N VAL A 236 5.53 -11.48 2.99
CA VAL A 236 6.79 -10.77 2.80
C VAL A 236 6.82 -9.46 3.58
N ALA A 237 5.69 -8.74 3.68
CA ALA A 237 5.62 -7.51 4.47
C ALA A 237 5.97 -7.77 5.95
N LEU A 238 5.43 -8.85 6.53
CA LEU A 238 5.76 -9.28 7.90
C LEU A 238 7.24 -9.65 8.06
N ARG A 239 7.82 -10.38 7.10
CA ARG A 239 9.26 -10.68 7.09
C ARG A 239 10.12 -9.43 7.10
N VAL A 240 9.77 -8.45 6.26
CA VAL A 240 10.49 -7.18 6.16
C VAL A 240 10.34 -6.39 7.44
N ALA A 241 9.15 -6.30 8.03
CA ALA A 241 8.95 -5.65 9.33
C ALA A 241 9.80 -6.30 10.44
N MET A 242 9.80 -7.63 10.54
CA MET A 242 10.68 -8.34 11.49
C MET A 242 12.18 -8.09 11.21
N ALA A 243 12.57 -8.01 9.94
CA ALA A 243 13.95 -7.71 9.57
C ALA A 243 14.36 -6.30 10.00
N LEU A 244 13.51 -5.28 9.77
CA LEU A 244 13.74 -3.92 10.23
C LEU A 244 13.88 -3.85 11.75
N ILE A 245 13.01 -4.54 12.50
CA ILE A 245 13.11 -4.65 13.96
C ILE A 245 14.44 -5.29 14.37
N LYS A 246 14.80 -6.42 13.75
CA LYS A 246 16.06 -7.12 14.03
C LYS A 246 17.29 -6.25 13.75
N LEU A 247 17.28 -5.50 12.63
CA LEU A 247 18.35 -4.56 12.26
C LEU A 247 18.46 -3.36 13.22
N SER A 248 17.40 -3.08 13.97
CA SER A 248 17.34 -2.01 14.96
C SER A 248 17.48 -2.50 16.41
N ALA A 249 17.88 -3.76 16.62
CA ALA A 249 18.03 -4.36 17.95
C ALA A 249 18.85 -3.49 18.93
N SER A 250 19.98 -2.93 18.47
CA SER A 250 20.82 -2.04 19.28
C SER A 250 20.10 -0.74 19.64
N SER A 251 19.37 -0.15 18.70
CA SER A 251 18.58 1.06 18.94
C SER A 251 17.45 0.79 19.95
N ILE A 252 16.72 -0.31 19.77
CA ILE A 252 15.65 -0.75 20.68
C ILE A 252 16.19 -0.92 22.10
N GLN A 253 17.38 -1.49 22.26
CA GLN A 253 18.01 -1.67 23.57
C GLN A 253 18.46 -0.34 24.20
N SER A 254 18.90 0.63 23.40
CA SER A 254 19.45 1.90 23.89
C SER A 254 18.41 2.99 24.16
N CYS A 255 17.26 2.94 23.49
CA CYS A 255 16.24 3.97 23.62
C CYS A 255 15.42 3.81 24.90
N THR A 256 14.98 4.93 25.47
CA THR A 256 14.23 4.97 26.74
C THR A 256 12.73 4.92 26.56
N ASN A 257 12.22 5.36 25.40
CA ASN A 257 10.81 5.34 25.06
C ASN A 257 10.62 5.16 23.54
N ILE A 258 9.39 4.87 23.16
CA ILE A 258 9.01 4.61 21.78
C ILE A 258 9.17 5.84 20.88
N ASP A 259 8.89 7.05 21.35
CA ASP A 259 8.98 8.26 20.52
C ASP A 259 10.42 8.54 20.05
N VAL A 260 11.40 8.28 20.92
CA VAL A 260 12.83 8.40 20.59
C VAL A 260 13.22 7.29 19.61
N LEU A 261 12.79 6.06 19.85
CA LEU A 261 13.06 4.94 18.96
C LEU A 261 12.50 5.18 17.55
N SER A 262 11.24 5.61 17.45
CA SER A 262 10.57 5.92 16.18
C SER A 262 11.34 6.96 15.38
N ARG A 263 11.75 8.07 16.00
CA ARG A 263 12.57 9.11 15.34
C ARG A 263 13.93 8.58 14.86
N VAL A 264 14.61 7.78 15.69
CA VAL A 264 15.90 7.17 15.33
C VAL A 264 15.73 6.21 14.15
N MET A 265 14.71 5.36 14.18
CA MET A 265 14.44 4.40 13.10
C MET A 265 13.99 5.09 11.81
N GLU A 266 13.15 6.12 11.89
CA GLU A 266 12.76 6.96 10.75
C GLU A 266 13.99 7.60 10.10
N ALA A 267 14.85 8.26 10.88
CA ALA A 267 16.05 8.93 10.37
C ALA A 267 17.06 7.94 9.75
N ARG A 268 17.16 6.74 10.32
CA ARG A 268 18.02 5.65 9.82
C ARG A 268 17.47 5.06 8.53
N PHE A 269 16.19 4.68 8.52
CA PHE A 269 15.59 3.98 7.39
C PHE A 269 15.31 4.87 6.19
N ALA A 270 15.07 6.18 6.39
CA ALA A 270 14.98 7.14 5.30
C ALA A 270 16.25 7.22 4.44
N ARG A 271 17.40 6.80 4.97
CA ARG A 271 18.70 6.76 4.26
C ARG A 271 19.18 5.35 3.94
N TYR A 272 18.36 4.34 4.18
CA TYR A 272 18.75 2.95 4.03
C TYR A 272 18.67 2.53 2.55
N ASN A 273 19.82 2.25 1.93
CA ASN A 273 19.94 1.98 0.50
C ASN A 273 20.32 0.52 0.17
N ASP A 274 20.49 -0.35 1.18
CA ASP A 274 20.92 -1.74 0.98
C ASP A 274 19.73 -2.71 0.98
N ALA A 275 19.00 -2.73 -0.15
CA ALA A 275 17.86 -3.64 -0.30
C ALA A 275 18.26 -5.13 -0.21
N GLU A 276 19.47 -5.48 -0.66
CA GLU A 276 19.94 -6.87 -0.66
C GLU A 276 20.16 -7.36 0.78
N ALA A 277 20.82 -6.56 1.63
CA ALA A 277 20.99 -6.89 3.04
C ALA A 277 19.65 -6.99 3.78
N LEU A 278 18.72 -6.06 3.55
CA LEU A 278 17.39 -6.11 4.15
C LEU A 278 16.66 -7.40 3.75
N LEU A 279 16.63 -7.73 2.46
CA LEU A 279 15.97 -8.95 1.99
C LEU A 279 16.71 -10.22 2.45
N ALA A 280 18.03 -10.20 2.55
CA ALA A 280 18.79 -11.31 3.12
C ALA A 280 18.38 -11.58 4.57
N VAL A 281 18.26 -10.54 5.40
CA VAL A 281 17.75 -10.68 6.77
C VAL A 281 16.28 -11.14 6.78
N ALA A 282 15.43 -10.56 5.92
CA ALA A 282 14.01 -10.89 5.85
C ALA A 282 13.73 -12.34 5.40
N PHE A 283 14.57 -12.93 4.55
CA PHE A 283 14.38 -14.29 4.04
C PHE A 283 15.21 -15.36 4.74
N LYS A 284 16.35 -14.99 5.35
CA LYS A 284 17.26 -15.95 6.03
C LYS A 284 17.41 -15.69 7.53
N GLY A 285 17.34 -14.43 7.98
CA GLY A 285 17.68 -14.02 9.35
C GLY A 285 16.52 -13.99 10.35
N VAL A 286 15.26 -14.05 9.90
CA VAL A 286 14.05 -14.05 10.76
C VAL A 286 13.46 -15.44 10.98
N GLY A 287 14.06 -16.48 10.40
CA GLY A 287 13.57 -17.85 10.46
C GLY A 287 12.47 -18.18 9.43
N SER A 288 11.94 -19.40 9.49
CA SER A 288 10.90 -19.86 8.56
C SER A 288 9.53 -19.29 8.93
N LEU A 289 8.94 -18.55 7.98
CA LEU A 289 7.58 -18.00 8.06
C LEU A 289 6.75 -18.53 6.89
N SER A 290 6.20 -19.74 7.03
CA SER A 290 5.34 -20.32 6.00
C SER A 290 4.07 -19.48 5.83
N GLY A 291 3.50 -19.48 4.63
CA GLY A 291 2.23 -18.77 4.38
C GLY A 291 1.11 -19.26 5.29
N ALA A 292 1.03 -20.57 5.53
CA ALA A 292 0.05 -21.16 6.43
C ALA A 292 0.22 -20.71 7.90
N CYS A 293 1.47 -20.57 8.38
CA CYS A 293 1.74 -20.08 9.73
C CYS A 293 1.29 -18.63 9.90
N VAL A 294 1.59 -17.77 8.92
CA VAL A 294 1.15 -16.36 8.90
C VAL A 294 -0.37 -16.29 8.85
N GLU A 295 -1.02 -17.08 7.99
CA GLU A 295 -2.47 -17.06 7.86
C GLU A 295 -3.17 -17.53 9.13
N ALA A 296 -2.67 -18.59 9.76
CA ALA A 296 -3.17 -19.05 11.05
C ALA A 296 -3.03 -17.98 12.14
N ALA A 297 -1.95 -17.20 12.13
CA ALA A 297 -1.77 -16.08 13.07
C ALA A 297 -2.77 -14.95 12.81
N ARG A 298 -2.97 -14.57 11.54
CA ARG A 298 -3.98 -13.57 11.17
C ARG A 298 -5.39 -13.96 11.60
N LEU A 299 -5.77 -15.22 11.38
CA LEU A 299 -7.10 -15.70 11.76
C LEU A 299 -7.33 -15.67 13.28
N ARG A 300 -6.29 -15.96 14.09
CA ARG A 300 -6.37 -15.80 15.55
C ARG A 300 -6.56 -14.34 15.95
N VAL A 301 -5.71 -13.45 15.40
CA VAL A 301 -5.79 -12.00 15.65
C VAL A 301 -7.17 -11.45 15.26
N LEU A 302 -7.70 -11.82 14.09
CA LEU A 302 -9.02 -11.40 13.63
C LEU A 302 -10.16 -11.90 14.52
N ALA A 303 -10.00 -13.06 15.17
CA ALA A 303 -10.98 -13.58 16.13
C ALA A 303 -10.96 -12.82 17.46
N GLU A 304 -9.80 -12.31 17.86
CA GLU A 304 -9.58 -11.59 19.12
C GLU A 304 -9.90 -10.09 19.00
N MET A 305 -9.66 -9.48 17.83
CA MET A 305 -9.88 -8.06 17.63
C MET A 305 -11.33 -7.80 17.18
N PRO A 306 -12.16 -7.09 17.97
CA PRO A 306 -13.50 -6.73 17.53
C PRO A 306 -13.40 -5.81 16.31
N ASP A 307 -14.02 -6.25 15.21
CA ASP A 307 -14.09 -5.52 13.95
C ASP A 307 -14.58 -4.08 14.23
N CYS A 308 -13.79 -3.06 13.86
CA CYS A 308 -14.17 -1.64 14.03
C CYS A 308 -15.47 -1.26 13.28
N ARG A 309 -16.08 -2.19 12.54
CA ARG A 309 -17.41 -2.04 11.95
C ARG A 309 -18.51 -1.72 12.97
N ARG A 310 -18.38 -2.11 14.24
CA ARG A 310 -19.47 -1.91 15.24
C ARG A 310 -19.58 -0.48 15.79
N SER A 311 -18.58 0.39 15.63
CA SER A 311 -18.58 1.72 16.25
C SER A 311 -19.20 2.84 15.41
N THR A 312 -19.73 2.55 14.21
CA THR A 312 -20.62 3.48 13.50
C THR A 312 -21.91 2.76 13.12
N SER A 313 -22.82 2.62 14.09
CA SER A 313 -24.23 2.41 13.79
C SER A 313 -24.66 3.50 12.79
N GLY A 314 -25.39 3.11 11.74
CA GLY A 314 -25.97 4.04 10.78
C GLY A 314 -26.83 5.11 11.46
N PRO A 315 -27.26 6.16 10.72
CA PRO A 315 -28.17 7.14 11.27
C PRO A 315 -29.39 6.41 11.86
N PRO A 316 -29.90 6.83 13.04
CA PRO A 316 -31.08 6.20 13.62
C PRO A 316 -32.20 6.26 12.58
N ALA A 317 -32.90 5.14 12.40
CA ALA A 317 -34.06 5.05 11.53
C ALA A 317 -35.03 6.20 11.86
N PRO A 318 -35.66 6.85 10.86
CA PRO A 318 -36.59 7.92 11.12
C PRO A 318 -37.74 7.38 11.97
N ALA A 319 -37.88 7.94 13.18
CA ALA A 319 -39.05 7.70 14.00
C ALA A 319 -40.29 8.14 13.21
N GLY A 320 -41.26 7.23 13.07
CA GLY A 320 -42.56 7.50 12.47
C GLY A 320 -43.31 8.62 13.20
N PRO A 321 -44.38 9.17 12.59
CA PRO A 321 -44.93 10.45 12.99
C PRO A 321 -45.70 10.31 14.31
N SER A 322 -45.21 10.98 15.35
CA SER A 322 -46.00 11.28 16.55
C SER A 322 -46.43 12.76 16.48
N SER A 323 -47.73 12.95 16.35
CA SER A 323 -48.47 14.20 16.50
C SER A 323 -48.21 14.89 17.84
N GLY A 324 -48.01 16.22 17.83
CA GLY A 324 -48.06 17.05 19.04
C GLY A 324 -47.29 18.36 18.87
N GLY A 325 -48.01 19.48 18.80
CA GLY A 325 -47.47 20.80 18.49
C GLY A 325 -46.75 21.51 19.64
N GLY A 326 -46.25 22.71 19.33
CA GLY A 326 -45.75 23.67 20.31
C GLY A 326 -44.61 24.53 19.75
N ALA A 327 -44.93 25.79 19.41
CA ALA A 327 -44.00 26.80 18.93
C ALA A 327 -43.01 27.26 20.02
N SER A 328 -41.79 27.60 19.63
CA SER A 328 -41.13 28.86 20.04
C SER A 328 -39.82 29.09 19.28
N SER A 329 -39.62 30.37 18.99
CA SER A 329 -38.55 31.02 18.24
C SER A 329 -37.19 30.97 18.94
N GLY A 330 -36.12 30.78 18.17
CA GLY A 330 -34.74 31.01 18.59
C GLY A 330 -33.83 31.20 17.39
N SER A 331 -33.52 32.45 17.07
CA SER A 331 -32.58 32.83 16.02
C SER A 331 -31.15 32.43 16.40
N THR A 332 -30.47 31.67 15.54
CA THR A 332 -29.01 31.71 15.42
C THR A 332 -28.67 31.57 13.94
N GLY A 333 -28.03 32.61 13.41
CA GLY A 333 -27.65 32.70 12.00
C GLY A 333 -26.59 31.66 11.67
N SER A 334 -26.96 30.68 10.85
CA SER A 334 -26.03 29.81 10.13
C SER A 334 -25.66 30.51 8.82
N ILE A 335 -24.43 31.02 8.75
CA ILE A 335 -23.80 31.43 7.49
C ILE A 335 -23.53 30.14 6.71
N THR A 336 -24.52 29.74 5.91
CA THR A 336 -24.34 28.72 4.86
C THR A 336 -23.64 29.39 3.68
N GLY A 337 -22.33 29.57 3.83
CA GLY A 337 -21.43 29.94 2.74
C GLY A 337 -21.28 28.77 1.78
N ARG A 338 -22.15 28.70 0.78
CA ARG A 338 -22.05 27.82 -0.38
C ARG A 338 -20.78 28.19 -1.17
N PHE A 339 -19.74 27.38 -1.12
CA PHE A 339 -18.51 27.54 -1.92
C PHE A 339 -18.26 26.27 -2.75
N THR A 340 -17.96 26.45 -4.05
CA THR A 340 -18.06 25.42 -5.10
C THR A 340 -16.70 25.00 -5.68
N ARG A 341 -16.50 23.70 -5.92
CA ARG A 341 -15.79 22.98 -7.02
C ARG A 341 -14.78 23.77 -7.92
N ASN A 342 -13.89 24.57 -7.36
CA ASN A 342 -12.89 25.40 -8.08
C ASN A 342 -11.44 25.16 -7.60
N SER A 343 -11.09 23.95 -7.19
CA SER A 343 -9.70 23.62 -6.86
C SER A 343 -8.80 23.57 -8.12
N PRO A 344 -7.56 24.08 -8.07
CA PRO A 344 -6.58 24.00 -9.16
C PRO A 344 -6.08 22.59 -9.46
N LEU A 345 -6.33 21.61 -8.58
CA LEU A 345 -5.94 20.20 -8.75
C LEU A 345 -7.10 19.30 -9.19
N TRP A 346 -8.31 19.85 -9.22
CA TRP A 346 -9.47 19.16 -9.77
C TRP A 346 -9.31 19.00 -11.27
N PRO A 347 -9.63 17.85 -11.88
CA PRO A 347 -9.65 17.74 -13.34
C PRO A 347 -10.59 18.82 -13.88
N SER A 348 -10.03 19.81 -14.58
CA SER A 348 -10.83 20.80 -15.30
C SER A 348 -11.49 20.09 -16.48
N LEU A 349 -12.61 19.41 -16.21
CA LEU A 349 -13.53 18.85 -17.20
C LEU A 349 -14.43 19.97 -17.76
N LYS A 350 -13.83 21.12 -18.08
CA LYS A 350 -14.46 22.20 -18.84
C LYS A 350 -13.60 22.51 -20.08
N SER A 351 -13.64 21.60 -21.06
CA SER A 351 -13.79 21.91 -22.50
C SER A 351 -13.43 20.70 -23.39
N THR A 352 -14.27 19.67 -23.42
CA THR A 352 -14.37 18.81 -24.62
C THR A 352 -15.85 18.52 -24.83
N GLY A 353 -16.53 19.52 -25.37
CA GLY A 353 -17.96 19.53 -25.61
C GLY A 353 -18.33 20.68 -26.55
N ALA A 354 -17.67 20.76 -27.70
CA ALA A 354 -18.13 21.49 -28.89
C ALA A 354 -17.27 21.07 -30.08
N LEU A 355 -17.92 20.94 -31.24
CA LEU A 355 -17.37 20.58 -32.57
C LEU A 355 -17.34 19.08 -32.91
N LEU A 356 -18.52 18.45 -32.83
CA LEU A 356 -19.01 17.62 -33.94
C LEU A 356 -20.18 18.37 -34.58
N SER A 357 -19.89 19.18 -35.59
CA SER A 357 -20.84 19.70 -36.58
C SER A 357 -20.07 20.41 -37.70
N LEU A 358 -20.26 19.90 -38.92
CA LEU A 358 -19.97 20.46 -40.25
C LEU A 358 -18.58 20.24 -40.88
N ALA A 359 -18.67 19.61 -42.07
CA ALA A 359 -17.70 19.30 -43.12
C ALA A 359 -16.85 18.04 -42.92
#